data_AF-A0A9X2E2G5-F1
#
_entry.id   AF-A0A9X2E2G5-F1
#
_cell.length_a   1.000
_cell.length_b   1.000
_cell.length_c   1.000
_cell.angle_alpha   90.00
_cell.angle_beta   90.00
_cell.angle_gamma   90.00
#
_symmetry.space_group_name_H-M   'P 1'
#
loop_
_entity.id
_entity.type
_entity.pdbx_description
1 polymer ?
#
loop_
_entity_poly.entity_id
_entity_poly.type
_entity_poly.pdbx_seq_one_letter_code
_entity_poly.pdbx_strand_id
1 'polypeptide(L)'
;MISRTRFAAAAGLTALAALLPATASADPTDELAPLLDSTCSFAQVDAALHDQAPNYAAMLDNNPNVKNQLRQLFDQPIEQRRAQVQQYLAEHPDQVQQAENDPRAAQARQLIQQLADTCANY
;
A
#
# COMPACT_ATOMS: atom_id res chain seq x y z
N MET A 1 -0.94 -31.01 -19.58
CA MET A 1 -0.70 -30.82 -18.13
C MET A 1 -0.49 -29.33 -17.91
N ILE A 2 -1.53 -28.60 -17.51
CA ILE A 2 -1.43 -27.17 -17.23
C ILE A 2 -0.87 -27.02 -15.82
N SER A 3 0.30 -26.39 -15.74
CA SER A 3 1.07 -26.20 -14.51
C SER A 3 0.33 -25.29 -13.55
N ARG A 4 0.30 -25.69 -12.26
CA ARG A 4 -0.27 -24.93 -11.16
C ARG A 4 0.68 -23.78 -10.81
N THR A 5 0.54 -22.63 -11.46
CA THR A 5 1.17 -21.39 -10.98
C THR A 5 0.43 -20.90 -9.74
N ARG A 6 1.21 -20.66 -8.69
CA ARG A 6 0.75 -20.31 -7.35
C ARG A 6 0.24 -18.87 -7.34
N PHE A 7 -1.07 -18.67 -7.42
CA PHE A 7 -1.70 -17.41 -7.05
C PHE A 7 -1.78 -17.33 -5.52
N ALA A 8 -0.76 -16.77 -4.89
CA ALA A 8 -0.75 -16.49 -3.46
C ALA A 8 0.07 -15.23 -3.15
N ALA A 9 -0.33 -14.08 -3.72
CA ALA A 9 0.31 -12.79 -3.43
C ALA A 9 -0.60 -11.57 -3.70
N ALA A 10 -1.93 -11.68 -3.54
CA ALA A 10 -2.84 -10.60 -3.93
C ALA A 10 -3.42 -9.78 -2.76
N ALA A 11 -3.47 -10.31 -1.53
CA ALA A 11 -4.23 -9.68 -0.44
C ALA A 11 -3.54 -8.47 0.25
N GLY A 12 -2.21 -8.39 0.19
CA GLY A 12 -1.44 -7.23 0.69
C GLY A 12 -1.60 -6.03 -0.22
N LEU A 13 -1.59 -6.30 -1.51
CA LEU A 13 -1.72 -5.29 -2.54
C LEU A 13 -3.18 -4.80 -2.68
N THR A 14 -4.19 -5.62 -2.35
CA THR A 14 -5.58 -5.14 -2.22
C THR A 14 -5.71 -4.06 -1.13
N ALA A 15 -4.94 -4.16 -0.05
CA ALA A 15 -4.98 -3.18 1.03
C ALA A 15 -4.30 -1.85 0.64
N LEU A 16 -3.24 -1.92 -0.16
CA LEU A 16 -2.64 -0.73 -0.79
C LEU A 16 -3.60 -0.10 -1.79
N ALA A 17 -4.30 -0.92 -2.59
CA ALA A 17 -5.29 -0.43 -3.53
C ALA A 17 -6.47 0.24 -2.84
N ALA A 18 -6.88 -0.22 -1.64
CA ALA A 18 -7.90 0.42 -0.83
C ALA A 18 -7.49 1.80 -0.25
N LEU A 19 -6.21 2.16 -0.34
CA LEU A 19 -5.69 3.47 0.06
C LEU A 19 -5.50 4.43 -1.13
N LEU A 20 -5.76 3.96 -2.35
CA LEU A 20 -5.63 4.77 -3.56
C LEU A 20 -6.78 5.77 -3.68
N PRO A 21 -6.52 6.98 -4.20
CA PRO A 21 -7.51 8.02 -4.30
C PRO A 21 -7.88 8.39 -5.75
N ALA A 22 -9.01 9.09 -5.93
CA ALA A 22 -9.34 9.75 -7.19
C ALA A 22 -8.51 11.01 -7.39
N THR A 23 -7.66 10.99 -8.42
CA THR A 23 -7.36 12.17 -9.22
C THR A 23 -7.61 11.86 -10.68
N ALA A 24 -8.20 12.83 -11.38
CA ALA A 24 -8.21 12.78 -12.83
C ALA A 24 -6.76 12.83 -13.33
N SER A 25 -6.27 11.69 -13.84
CA SER A 25 -5.06 11.59 -14.67
C SER A 25 -3.69 11.62 -13.96
N ALA A 26 -3.55 11.17 -12.71
CA ALA A 26 -2.25 10.74 -12.17
C ALA A 26 -2.14 9.22 -12.23
N ASP A 27 -0.92 8.68 -12.39
CA ASP A 27 -0.72 7.23 -12.25
C ASP A 27 -1.12 6.87 -10.82
N PRO A 28 -2.02 5.89 -10.58
CA PRO A 28 -2.42 5.54 -9.22
C PRO A 28 -1.21 5.14 -8.35
N THR A 29 -0.09 4.75 -8.96
CA THR A 29 1.17 4.52 -8.26
C THR A 29 1.77 5.81 -7.67
N ASP A 30 1.55 6.98 -8.27
CA ASP A 30 2.06 8.28 -7.79
C ASP A 30 1.46 8.66 -6.42
N GLU A 31 0.23 8.24 -6.16
CA GLU A 31 -0.46 8.51 -4.89
C GLU A 31 0.11 7.69 -3.73
N LEU A 32 0.72 6.55 -4.03
CA LEU A 32 1.45 5.71 -3.07
C LEU A 32 2.95 6.06 -3.01
N ALA A 33 3.44 6.83 -3.98
CA ALA A 33 4.87 7.12 -4.16
C ALA A 33 5.56 7.64 -2.89
N PRO A 34 4.97 8.53 -2.06
CA PRO A 34 5.65 9.00 -0.85
C PRO A 34 6.13 7.85 0.05
N LEU A 35 5.28 6.83 0.23
CA LEU A 35 5.61 5.69 1.09
C LEU A 35 6.42 4.62 0.35
N LEU A 36 6.13 4.39 -0.94
CA LEU A 36 6.88 3.43 -1.76
C LEU A 36 8.32 3.86 -2.00
N ASP A 37 8.56 5.15 -2.18
CA ASP A 37 9.89 5.75 -2.40
C ASP A 37 10.63 6.04 -1.09
N SER A 38 9.96 5.91 0.06
CA SER A 38 10.60 6.11 1.36
C SER A 38 11.69 5.07 1.63
N THR A 39 12.73 5.50 2.33
CA THR A 39 13.79 4.61 2.85
C THR A 39 13.38 3.91 4.14
N CYS A 40 12.15 4.10 4.62
CA CYS A 40 11.66 3.49 5.84
C CYS A 40 11.47 1.98 5.67
N SER A 41 11.81 1.24 6.72
CA SER A 41 11.47 -0.18 6.82
C SER A 41 10.00 -0.36 7.15
N PHE A 42 9.46 -1.56 6.88
CA PHE A 42 8.09 -1.87 7.26
C PHE A 42 7.81 -1.67 8.75
N ALA A 43 8.77 -2.00 9.63
CA ALA A 43 8.59 -1.86 11.08
C ALA A 43 8.40 -0.40 11.50
N GLN A 44 9.11 0.53 10.84
CA GLN A 44 9.01 1.96 11.09
C GLN A 44 7.67 2.51 10.59
N VAL A 45 7.23 2.07 9.40
CA VAL A 45 5.92 2.44 8.85
C VAL A 45 4.78 1.88 9.72
N ASP A 46 4.89 0.63 10.17
CA ASP A 46 3.91 -0.01 11.04
C ASP A 46 3.82 0.69 12.40
N ALA A 47 4.95 1.03 13.01
CA ALA A 47 5.00 1.79 14.25
C ALA A 47 4.40 3.20 14.10
N ALA A 48 4.74 3.91 13.03
CA ALA A 48 4.15 5.21 12.71
C ALA A 48 2.63 5.10 12.50
N LEU A 49 2.16 4.04 11.84
CA LEU A 49 0.73 3.79 11.62
C LEU A 49 -0.02 3.55 12.94
N HIS A 50 0.59 2.85 13.89
CA HIS A 50 0.01 2.63 15.23
C HIS A 50 -0.15 3.93 16.01
N ASP A 51 0.81 4.85 15.89
CA ASP A 51 0.75 6.14 16.59
C ASP A 51 -0.25 7.11 15.93
N GLN A 52 -0.17 7.25 14.61
CA GLN A 52 -0.88 8.31 13.88
C GLN A 52 -2.29 7.91 13.44
N ALA A 53 -2.51 6.62 13.24
CA ALA A 53 -3.73 6.08 12.67
C ALA A 53 -4.09 4.72 13.29
N PRO A 54 -4.30 4.66 14.62
CA PRO A 54 -4.49 3.40 15.36
C PRO A 54 -5.66 2.55 14.85
N ASN A 55 -6.70 3.16 14.28
CA ASN A 55 -7.81 2.44 13.66
C ASN A 55 -7.35 1.64 12.42
N TYR A 56 -6.46 2.20 11.59
CA TYR A 56 -5.91 1.52 10.42
C TYR A 56 -4.86 0.49 10.82
N ALA A 57 -4.04 0.79 11.83
CA ALA A 57 -3.13 -0.19 12.43
C ALA A 57 -3.89 -1.42 12.94
N ALA A 58 -4.99 -1.22 13.68
CA ALA A 58 -5.83 -2.32 14.15
C ALA A 58 -6.44 -3.12 12.99
N MET A 59 -6.85 -2.47 11.89
CA MET A 59 -7.29 -3.20 10.70
C MET A 59 -6.16 -4.07 10.12
N LEU A 60 -4.95 -3.54 10.05
CA LEU A 60 -3.79 -4.27 9.53
C LEU A 60 -3.39 -5.44 10.44
N ASP A 61 -3.40 -5.24 11.76
CA ASP A 61 -3.09 -6.25 12.77
C ASP A 61 -4.07 -7.42 12.76
N ASN A 62 -5.36 -7.11 12.55
CA ASN A 62 -6.41 -8.12 12.40
C ASN A 62 -6.31 -8.89 11.08
N ASN A 63 -5.45 -8.47 10.15
CA ASN A 63 -5.20 -9.10 8.86
C ASN A 63 -3.73 -9.53 8.72
N PRO A 64 -3.26 -10.54 9.47
CA PRO A 64 -1.84 -10.89 9.55
C PRO A 64 -1.24 -11.35 8.21
N ASN A 65 -2.08 -11.88 7.30
CA ASN A 65 -1.65 -12.23 5.95
C ASN A 65 -1.32 -10.98 5.11
N VAL A 66 -2.18 -9.96 5.17
CA VAL A 66 -1.98 -8.66 4.52
C VAL A 66 -0.74 -7.98 5.10
N LYS A 67 -0.61 -7.95 6.43
CA LYS A 67 0.57 -7.41 7.12
C LYS A 67 1.87 -8.08 6.69
N ASN A 68 1.85 -9.39 6.48
CA ASN A 68 2.99 -10.14 5.96
C ASN A 68 3.38 -9.72 4.54
N GLN A 69 2.39 -9.55 3.66
CA GLN A 69 2.62 -9.16 2.28
C GLN A 69 3.16 -7.74 2.18
N LEU A 70 2.65 -6.80 2.99
CA LEU A 70 3.20 -5.45 3.06
C LEU A 70 4.66 -5.48 3.54
N ARG A 71 4.98 -6.27 4.57
CA ARG A 71 6.37 -6.42 5.00
C ARG A 71 7.27 -6.93 3.87
N GLN A 72 6.87 -7.99 3.17
CA GLN A 72 7.65 -8.54 2.05
C GLN A 72 7.85 -7.53 0.92
N LEU A 73 6.84 -6.71 0.65
CA LEU A 73 6.92 -5.61 -0.33
C LEU A 73 7.94 -4.55 0.12
N PHE A 74 7.91 -4.16 1.39
CA PHE A 74 8.84 -3.18 1.94
C PHE A 74 10.28 -3.71 2.09
N ASP A 75 10.46 -5.03 2.19
CA ASP A 75 11.78 -5.68 2.17
C ASP A 75 12.44 -5.65 0.77
N GLN A 76 11.69 -5.33 -0.30
CA GLN A 76 12.25 -5.16 -1.64
C GLN A 76 12.97 -3.81 -1.78
N PRO A 77 13.99 -3.71 -2.67
CA PRO A 77 14.50 -2.43 -3.14
C PRO A 77 13.38 -1.54 -3.69
N ILE A 78 13.50 -0.22 -3.53
CA ILE A 78 12.47 0.78 -3.94
C ILE A 78 11.97 0.54 -5.37
N GLU A 79 12.88 0.37 -6.34
CA GLU A 79 12.51 0.13 -7.74
C GLU A 79 11.65 -1.14 -7.92
N GLN A 80 11.97 -2.21 -7.20
CA GLN A 80 11.21 -3.47 -7.27
C GLN A 80 9.87 -3.34 -6.55
N ARG A 81 9.84 -2.61 -5.43
CA ARG A 81 8.62 -2.27 -4.69
C ARG A 81 7.64 -1.51 -5.58
N ARG A 82 8.11 -0.46 -6.27
CA ARG A 82 7.31 0.33 -7.23
C ARG A 82 6.80 -0.55 -8.36
N ALA A 83 7.68 -1.31 -9.00
CA ALA A 83 7.32 -2.16 -10.12
C ALA A 83 6.23 -3.18 -9.72
N GLN A 84 6.34 -3.78 -8.54
CA GLN A 84 5.37 -4.74 -8.04
C GLN A 84 3.99 -4.12 -7.79
N VAL A 85 3.95 -2.93 -7.17
CA VAL A 85 2.68 -2.21 -6.97
C VAL A 85 2.09 -1.76 -8.30
N GLN A 86 2.89 -1.19 -9.20
CA GLN A 86 2.42 -0.75 -10.51
C GLN A 86 1.83 -1.91 -11.32
N GLN A 87 2.49 -3.07 -11.34
CA GLN A 87 1.98 -4.28 -11.98
C GLN A 87 0.65 -4.71 -11.38
N TYR A 88 0.55 -4.73 -10.06
CA TYR A 88 -0.69 -5.10 -9.39
C TYR A 88 -1.86 -4.18 -9.75
N LEU A 89 -1.65 -2.87 -9.77
CA LEU A 89 -2.70 -1.92 -10.12
C LEU A 89 -3.12 -2.03 -11.58
N ALA A 90 -2.16 -2.30 -12.48
CA ALA A 90 -2.46 -2.58 -13.88
C ALA A 90 -3.27 -3.87 -14.07
N GLU A 91 -3.05 -4.89 -13.24
CA GLU A 91 -3.79 -6.17 -13.24
C GLU A 91 -5.17 -6.07 -12.57
N HIS A 92 -5.38 -5.05 -11.74
CA HIS A 92 -6.61 -4.86 -10.95
C HIS A 92 -7.24 -3.47 -11.14
N PRO A 93 -7.61 -3.08 -12.38
CA PRO A 93 -8.15 -1.75 -12.69
C PRO A 93 -9.48 -1.46 -11.97
N ASP A 94 -10.26 -2.50 -11.66
CA ASP A 94 -11.51 -2.42 -10.91
C ASP A 94 -11.28 -2.05 -9.43
N GLN A 95 -10.13 -2.37 -8.84
CA GLN A 95 -9.77 -1.92 -7.50
C GLN A 95 -9.36 -0.45 -7.51
N VAL A 96 -8.60 -0.03 -8.53
CA VAL A 96 -8.24 1.37 -8.74
C VAL A 96 -9.52 2.21 -8.84
N GLN A 97 -10.47 1.83 -9.70
CA GLN A 97 -11.73 2.54 -9.87
C GLN A 97 -12.57 2.62 -8.58
N GLN A 98 -12.58 1.55 -7.76
CA GLN A 98 -13.29 1.58 -6.48
C GLN A 98 -12.65 2.57 -5.51
N ALA A 99 -11.33 2.60 -5.46
CA ALA A 99 -10.57 3.50 -4.61
C ALA A 99 -10.73 4.96 -5.06
N GLU A 100 -10.79 5.21 -6.38
CA GLU A 100 -11.14 6.50 -6.96
C GLU A 100 -12.51 7.01 -6.48
N ASN A 101 -13.50 6.12 -6.40
CA ASN A 101 -14.85 6.49 -5.98
C ASN A 101 -15.05 6.50 -4.45
N ASP A 102 -14.03 6.18 -3.64
CA ASP A 102 -14.14 6.17 -2.18
C ASP A 102 -14.05 7.60 -1.62
N PRO A 103 -15.04 8.11 -0.86
CA PRO A 103 -14.98 9.44 -0.25
C PRO A 103 -13.82 9.61 0.74
N ARG A 104 -13.20 8.52 1.21
CA ARG A 104 -12.05 8.52 2.12
C ARG A 104 -10.71 8.65 1.40
N ALA A 105 -10.68 8.59 0.07
CA ALA A 105 -9.51 8.75 -0.78
C ALA A 105 -8.59 9.91 -0.36
N ALA A 106 -9.16 11.09 -0.13
CA ALA A 106 -8.38 12.27 0.26
C ALA A 106 -7.69 12.11 1.63
N GLN A 107 -8.33 11.44 2.57
CA GLN A 107 -7.78 11.19 3.91
C GLN A 107 -6.68 10.13 3.84
N ALA A 108 -6.85 9.11 2.98
CA ALA A 108 -5.83 8.08 2.76
C ALA A 108 -4.53 8.68 2.19
N ARG A 109 -4.61 9.59 1.20
CA ARG A 109 -3.43 10.34 0.70
C ARG A 109 -2.67 11.06 1.78
N GLN A 110 -3.41 11.80 2.61
CA GLN A 110 -2.82 12.58 3.69
C GLN A 110 -2.10 11.68 4.69
N LEU A 111 -2.70 10.53 5.02
CA LEU A 111 -2.08 9.54 5.88
C LEU A 111 -0.82 8.94 5.24
N ILE A 112 -0.85 8.57 3.95
CA ILE A 112 0.32 8.05 3.23
C ILE A 112 1.48 9.05 3.27
N GLN A 113 1.20 10.32 2.96
CA GLN A 113 2.19 11.38 3.00
C GLN A 113 2.74 11.56 4.42
N GLN A 114 1.87 11.64 5.41
CA GLN A 114 2.25 11.82 6.81
C GLN A 114 3.14 10.66 7.30
N LEU A 115 2.80 9.42 6.97
CA LEU A 115 3.60 8.25 7.32
C LEU A 115 4.97 8.31 6.65
N ALA A 116 5.03 8.64 5.36
CA ALA A 116 6.30 8.79 4.64
C ALA A 116 7.20 9.88 5.26
N ASP A 117 6.62 11.01 5.66
CA ASP A 117 7.36 12.14 6.22
C ASP A 117 7.90 11.85 7.64
N THR A 118 7.25 10.95 8.38
CA THR A 118 7.49 10.78 9.81
C THR A 118 8.04 9.41 10.21
N CYS A 119 7.97 8.41 9.34
CA CYS A 119 8.37 7.04 9.66
C CYS A 119 9.83 6.93 10.11
N ALA A 120 10.73 7.83 9.68
CA ALA A 120 12.12 7.84 10.11
C ALA A 120 12.31 8.16 11.61
N ASN A 121 11.27 8.65 12.31
CA ASN A 121 11.29 8.89 13.75
C ASN A 121 10.92 7.64 14.59
N TYR A 122 10.55 6.56 13.92
CA TYR A 122 10.22 5.25 14.50
C TYR A 122 11.29 4.24 14.13
#